data_AF-A0A086N752-F1
#
_entry.id   AF-A0A086N752-F1
#
_cell.length_a   1.000
_cell.length_b   1.000
_cell.length_c   1.000
_cell.angle_alpha   90.00
_cell.angle_beta   90.00
_cell.angle_gamma   90.00
#
_symmetry.space_group_name_H-M   'P 1'
#
loop_
_entity.id
_entity.type
_entity.pdbx_description
1 polymer ?
#
loop_
_entity_poly.entity_id
_entity_poly.type
_entity_poly.pdbx_seq_one_letter_code
_entity_poly.pdbx_strand_id
1 'polypeptide(L)'
;MCRTLRPRGTNDTGDVFVKNLRNGAPRHVLGPEPQFATHTGRLSADRGHVVFEAAEERVPRGPLQVIYRMDLRTGRTDTVTARPDGTANQRPASGPPTDAHGRAVAYDAVPLDLLGESYTATDRQVLVTRLR
;
A
#
# COMPACT_ATOMS: atom_id res chain seq x y z
N MET A 1 -12.02 -5.90 -22.60
CA MET A 1 -10.83 -5.03 -22.51
C MET A 1 -11.31 -3.68 -21.99
N CYS A 2 -11.35 -3.47 -20.66
CA CYS A 2 -11.53 -2.11 -20.17
C CYS A 2 -10.15 -1.43 -20.14
N ARG A 3 -10.06 -0.31 -20.84
CA ARG A 3 -8.86 0.52 -20.95
C ARG A 3 -9.20 1.86 -20.31
N THR A 4 -8.91 1.99 -19.03
CA THR A 4 -8.90 3.28 -18.32
C THR A 4 -7.53 3.53 -17.70
N LEU A 5 -6.52 3.68 -18.55
CA LEU A 5 -5.27 4.29 -18.15
C LEU A 5 -5.47 5.81 -18.08
N ARG A 6 -5.68 6.33 -16.87
CA ARG A 6 -5.10 7.63 -16.50
C ARG A 6 -3.64 7.37 -16.11
N PRO A 7 -2.72 8.34 -16.23
CA PRO A 7 -1.44 8.22 -15.55
C PRO A 7 -1.78 8.05 -14.06
N ARG A 8 -1.41 6.91 -13.45
CA ARG A 8 -1.78 6.44 -12.09
C ARG A 8 -3.05 5.58 -11.95
N GLY A 9 -3.72 5.19 -13.03
CA GLY A 9 -4.89 4.32 -12.97
C GLY A 9 -4.55 2.82 -12.88
N THR A 10 -5.50 2.04 -12.39
CA THR A 10 -5.46 0.58 -12.19
C THR A 10 -6.17 -0.15 -13.34
N ASN A 11 -5.89 -1.43 -13.52
CA ASN A 11 -6.60 -2.37 -14.39
C ASN A 11 -7.78 -3.03 -13.65
N ASP A 12 -8.64 -3.76 -14.36
CA ASP A 12 -9.93 -4.31 -13.86
C ASP A 12 -9.81 -5.38 -12.73
N THR A 13 -8.66 -5.52 -12.07
CA THR A 13 -8.38 -6.62 -11.14
C THR A 13 -8.81 -6.32 -9.69
N GLY A 14 -9.07 -5.05 -9.34
CA GLY A 14 -9.63 -4.63 -8.04
C GLY A 14 -9.13 -3.26 -7.58
N ASP A 15 -9.99 -2.50 -6.91
CA ASP A 15 -9.68 -1.14 -6.45
C ASP A 15 -10.28 -0.76 -5.11
N VAL A 16 -9.51 0.02 -4.34
CA VAL A 16 -9.94 0.62 -3.08
C VAL A 16 -10.48 2.02 -3.33
N PHE A 17 -11.71 2.25 -2.90
CA PHE A 17 -12.34 3.57 -2.89
C PHE A 17 -12.74 3.97 -1.47
N VAL A 18 -12.63 5.26 -1.15
CA VAL A 18 -13.15 5.85 0.08
C VAL A 18 -14.27 6.81 -0.29
N LYS A 19 -15.45 6.63 0.32
CA LYS A 19 -16.63 7.49 0.09
C LYS A 19 -17.11 8.08 1.40
N ASN A 20 -17.30 9.40 1.43
CA ASN A 20 -18.05 10.03 2.50
C ASN A 20 -19.55 9.77 2.26
N LEU A 21 -20.18 8.97 3.12
CA LEU A 21 -21.59 8.59 2.96
C LEU A 21 -22.58 9.73 3.13
N ARG A 22 -22.17 10.88 3.70
CA ARG A 22 -23.07 12.02 3.87
C ARG A 22 -23.39 12.72 2.56
N ASN A 23 -22.41 12.83 1.65
CA ASN A 23 -22.56 13.62 0.42
C ASN A 23 -21.46 13.42 -0.64
N GLY A 24 -20.49 12.53 -0.43
CA GLY A 24 -19.30 12.46 -1.26
C GLY A 24 -19.42 11.47 -2.42
N ALA A 25 -18.85 11.82 -3.57
CA ALA A 25 -18.47 10.84 -4.58
C ALA A 25 -17.37 9.90 -4.03
N PRO A 26 -17.28 8.64 -4.49
CA PRO A 26 -16.17 7.77 -4.14
C PRO A 26 -14.85 8.36 -4.66
N ARG A 27 -13.84 8.37 -3.79
CA ARG A 27 -12.47 8.76 -4.11
C ARG A 27 -11.62 7.50 -4.26
N HIS A 28 -10.99 7.34 -5.42
CA HIS A 28 -10.03 6.26 -5.64
C HIS A 28 -8.81 6.46 -4.74
N VAL A 29 -8.40 5.40 -4.05
CA VAL A 29 -7.19 5.37 -3.23
C VAL A 29 -6.08 4.79 -4.08
N LEU A 30 -5.02 5.57 -4.30
CA LEU A 30 -3.88 5.22 -5.14
C LEU A 30 -2.58 5.52 -4.40
N GLY A 31 -1.54 4.76 -4.70
CA GLY A 31 -0.17 5.04 -4.28
C GLY A 31 0.43 6.20 -5.09
N PRO A 32 1.67 6.61 -4.76
CA PRO A 32 2.39 7.62 -5.52
C PRO A 32 2.84 7.11 -6.91
N GLU A 33 3.08 5.80 -7.04
CA GLU A 33 3.63 5.14 -8.24
C GLU A 33 2.55 4.55 -9.16
N PRO A 34 2.85 4.31 -10.46
CA PRO A 34 1.99 3.55 -11.34
C PRO A 34 1.71 2.15 -10.78
N GLN A 35 0.46 1.70 -10.92
CA GLN A 35 -0.01 0.49 -10.25
C GLN A 35 -1.12 -0.15 -11.06
N PHE A 36 -1.13 -1.48 -11.08
CA PHE A 36 -2.17 -2.26 -11.71
C PHE A 36 -3.43 -2.32 -10.87
N ALA A 37 -3.35 -2.33 -9.55
CA ALA A 37 -4.53 -2.52 -8.70
C ALA A 37 -4.30 -1.96 -7.29
N THR A 38 -5.39 -1.77 -6.56
CA THR A 38 -5.35 -1.56 -5.10
C THR A 38 -6.25 -2.55 -4.39
N HIS A 39 -5.77 -3.05 -3.24
CA HIS A 39 -6.43 -4.10 -2.49
C HIS A 39 -6.46 -3.78 -0.98
N THR A 40 -7.29 -4.53 -0.26
CA THR A 40 -7.23 -4.66 1.21
C THR A 40 -7.28 -3.32 1.95
N GLY A 41 -8.18 -2.42 1.55
CA GLY A 41 -8.37 -1.12 2.21
C GLY A 41 -8.82 -1.25 3.66
N ARG A 42 -8.08 -0.66 4.60
CA ARG A 42 -8.38 -0.58 6.03
C ARG A 42 -8.46 0.88 6.47
N LEU A 43 -9.64 1.31 6.89
CA LEU A 43 -9.87 2.66 7.41
C LEU A 43 -9.51 2.72 8.90
N SER A 44 -8.78 3.75 9.33
CA SER A 44 -8.57 4.03 10.75
C SER A 44 -9.90 4.41 11.44
N ALA A 45 -10.02 4.13 12.74
CA ALA A 45 -11.22 4.43 13.51
C ALA A 45 -11.53 5.93 13.56
N ASP A 46 -10.49 6.77 13.55
CA ASP A 46 -10.61 8.24 13.46
C ASP A 46 -10.98 8.75 12.05
N ARG A 47 -11.05 7.85 11.05
CA ARG A 47 -11.33 8.15 9.64
C ARG A 47 -10.34 9.13 9.01
N GLY A 48 -9.17 9.28 9.60
CA GLY A 48 -8.09 10.14 9.11
C GLY A 48 -7.18 9.44 8.09
N HIS A 49 -7.08 8.12 8.13
CA HIS A 49 -6.12 7.36 7.33
C HIS A 49 -6.75 6.12 6.70
N VAL A 50 -6.25 5.74 5.53
CA VAL A 50 -6.51 4.41 4.93
C VAL A 50 -5.18 3.71 4.71
N VAL A 51 -5.08 2.46 5.14
CA VAL A 51 -3.98 1.56 4.78
C VAL A 51 -4.46 0.65 3.65
N PHE A 52 -3.65 0.49 2.62
CA PHE A 52 -4.00 -0.31 1.45
C PHE A 52 -2.77 -0.94 0.82
N GLU A 53 -2.98 -2.01 0.07
CA GLU A 53 -1.97 -2.67 -0.74
C GLU A 53 -2.08 -2.16 -2.18
N ALA A 54 -0.96 -1.83 -2.80
CA ALA A 54 -0.87 -1.46 -4.21
C ALA A 54 -0.01 -2.46 -4.96
N ALA A 55 -0.55 -2.96 -6.08
CA ALA A 55 0.19 -3.77 -7.04
C ALA A 55 0.96 -2.83 -7.98
N GLU A 56 2.09 -2.30 -7.52
CA GLU A 56 2.91 -1.37 -8.29
C GLU A 56 3.42 -2.00 -9.57
N GLU A 57 3.38 -1.23 -10.64
CA GLU A 57 3.99 -1.62 -11.90
C GLU A 57 5.50 -1.47 -11.80
N ARG A 58 6.25 -2.58 -12.01
CA ARG A 58 7.71 -2.53 -12.15
C ARG A 58 8.14 -3.19 -13.43
N VAL A 59 8.66 -2.39 -14.35
CA VAL A 59 9.25 -2.87 -15.59
C VAL A 59 10.77 -2.94 -15.42
N PRO A 60 11.44 -4.06 -15.76
CA PRO A 60 10.92 -5.29 -16.36
C PRO A 60 10.57 -6.39 -15.33
N ARG A 61 10.61 -6.10 -14.02
CA ARG A 61 10.60 -7.11 -12.95
C ARG A 61 9.22 -7.72 -12.65
N GLY A 62 8.15 -7.22 -13.24
CA GLY A 62 6.77 -7.59 -12.93
C GLY A 62 6.23 -6.85 -11.69
N PRO A 63 4.92 -6.91 -11.42
CA PRO A 63 4.31 -6.11 -10.37
C PRO A 63 4.83 -6.45 -8.97
N LEU A 64 4.85 -5.44 -8.08
CA LEU A 64 5.20 -5.62 -6.68
C LEU A 64 4.09 -5.13 -5.75
N GLN A 65 3.77 -5.93 -4.72
CA GLN A 65 2.88 -5.48 -3.66
C GLN A 65 3.60 -4.60 -2.65
N VAL A 66 3.14 -3.36 -2.55
CA VAL A 66 3.64 -2.33 -1.64
C VAL A 66 2.50 -1.86 -0.75
N ILE A 67 2.76 -1.72 0.55
CA ILE A 67 1.73 -1.28 1.49
C ILE A 67 1.89 0.22 1.74
N TYR A 68 0.78 0.92 1.64
CA TYR A 68 0.69 2.36 1.78
C TYR A 68 -0.26 2.75 2.88
N ARG A 69 0.03 3.88 3.53
CA ARG A 69 -0.92 4.61 4.36
C ARG A 69 -1.15 5.97 3.74
N MET A 70 -2.40 6.31 3.47
CA MET A 70 -2.79 7.62 2.97
C MET A 70 -3.56 8.41 4.03
N ASP A 71 -3.12 9.64 4.30
CA ASP A 71 -3.88 10.66 5.02
C ASP A 71 -5.04 11.13 4.12
N LEU A 72 -6.27 10.91 4.56
CA LEU A 72 -7.48 11.17 3.79
C LEU A 72 -7.82 12.66 3.68
N ARG A 73 -7.23 13.52 4.52
CA ARG A 73 -7.46 14.97 4.55
C ARG A 73 -6.54 15.70 3.59
N THR A 74 -5.28 15.27 3.51
CA THR A 74 -4.22 15.91 2.72
C THR A 74 -3.88 15.14 1.44
N GLY A 75 -4.22 13.85 1.39
CA GLY A 75 -3.81 12.95 0.31
C GLY A 75 -2.34 12.52 0.40
N ARG A 76 -1.61 12.88 1.48
CA ARG A 76 -0.23 12.43 1.67
C ARG A 76 -0.19 10.92 1.87
N THR A 77 0.73 10.25 1.17
CA THR A 77 0.91 8.79 1.24
C THR A 77 2.29 8.46 1.79
N ASP A 78 2.33 7.66 2.86
CA ASP A 78 3.54 7.11 3.44
C ASP A 78 3.70 5.63 2.99
N THR A 79 4.91 5.25 2.55
CA THR A 79 5.25 3.87 2.21
C THR A 79 5.52 3.07 3.48
N VAL A 80 4.62 2.17 3.85
CA VAL A 80 4.71 1.36 5.08
C VAL A 80 5.83 0.32 4.99
N THR A 81 6.01 -0.23 3.79
CA THR A 81 7.01 -1.25 3.46
C THR A 81 8.27 -0.63 2.85
N ALA A 82 8.59 0.61 3.22
CA ALA A 82 9.85 1.21 2.82
C ALA A 82 11.03 0.49 3.47
N ARG A 83 12.11 0.36 2.73
CA ARG A 83 13.46 0.07 3.22
C ARG A 83 13.96 1.23 4.11
N PRO A 84 15.03 1.02 4.89
CA PRO A 84 15.57 2.04 5.79
C PRO A 84 16.10 3.28 5.04
N ASP A 85 16.46 3.12 3.76
CA ASP A 85 16.88 4.20 2.87
C ASP A 85 15.70 5.00 2.25
N GLY A 86 14.47 4.66 2.60
CA GLY A 86 13.24 5.30 2.10
C GLY A 86 12.76 4.77 0.75
N THR A 87 13.49 3.84 0.11
CA THR A 87 13.04 3.19 -1.11
C THR A 87 11.97 2.15 -0.83
N ALA A 88 11.13 1.82 -1.81
CA ALA A 88 10.15 0.76 -1.64
C ALA A 88 10.80 -0.62 -1.45
N ASN A 89 10.07 -1.56 -0.85
CA ASN A 89 10.43 -2.97 -0.78
C ASN A 89 10.78 -3.53 -2.17
N GLN A 90 11.49 -4.66 -2.20
CA GLN A 90 11.84 -5.41 -3.43
C GLN A 90 11.21 -6.80 -3.44
N ARG A 91 10.57 -7.21 -2.34
CA ARG A 91 9.77 -8.43 -2.22
C ARG A 91 8.35 -8.12 -1.78
N PRO A 92 7.33 -8.85 -2.28
CA PRO A 92 5.94 -8.53 -1.99
C PRO A 92 5.63 -8.52 -0.50
N ALA A 93 4.85 -7.54 -0.07
CA ALA A 93 4.26 -7.46 1.25
C ALA A 93 2.73 -7.53 1.16
N SER A 94 2.06 -8.15 2.13
CA SER A 94 0.61 -8.36 2.04
C SER A 94 -0.08 -8.39 3.40
N GLY A 95 -1.42 -8.30 3.34
CA GLY A 95 -2.32 -8.47 4.47
C GLY A 95 -2.07 -7.50 5.62
N PRO A 96 -2.25 -6.18 5.43
CA PRO A 96 -1.93 -5.20 6.46
C PRO A 96 -3.08 -4.93 7.46
N PRO A 97 -3.17 -5.60 8.63
CA PRO A 97 -3.97 -5.05 9.72
C PRO A 97 -3.31 -3.76 10.22
N THR A 98 -4.13 -2.83 10.65
CA THR A 98 -3.70 -1.54 11.19
C THR A 98 -4.34 -1.32 12.55
N ASP A 99 -3.66 -0.60 13.43
CA ASP A 99 -4.24 -0.17 14.70
C ASP A 99 -5.42 0.81 14.49
N ALA A 100 -6.14 1.12 15.57
CA ALA A 100 -7.30 2.00 15.51
C ALA A 100 -6.99 3.40 14.96
N HIS A 101 -5.74 3.87 15.02
CA HIS A 101 -5.36 5.21 14.58
C HIS A 101 -4.61 5.23 13.24
N GLY A 102 -4.35 4.06 12.64
CA GLY A 102 -3.52 3.96 11.45
C GLY A 102 -2.04 4.22 11.71
N ARG A 103 -1.54 4.08 12.95
CA ARG A 103 -0.16 4.44 13.34
C ARG A 103 0.80 3.25 13.38
N ALA A 104 0.29 2.06 13.65
CA ALA A 104 1.03 0.81 13.53
C ALA A 104 0.36 -0.09 12.51
N VAL A 105 1.15 -0.59 11.56
CA VAL A 105 0.69 -1.53 10.54
C VAL A 105 1.53 -2.79 10.66
N ALA A 106 0.88 -3.92 10.94
CA ALA A 106 1.52 -5.22 10.81
C ALA A 106 1.34 -5.72 9.38
N TYR A 107 2.25 -6.53 8.86
CA TYR A 107 2.13 -7.11 7.52
C TYR A 107 3.08 -8.30 7.36
N ASP A 108 2.75 -9.15 6.40
CA ASP A 108 3.55 -10.32 6.05
C ASP A 108 4.55 -9.95 4.95
N ALA A 109 5.84 -10.13 5.19
CA ALA A 109 6.91 -9.80 4.24
C ALA A 109 8.20 -10.57 4.54
N VAL A 110 9.19 -10.48 3.65
CA VAL A 110 10.52 -11.03 3.89
C VAL A 110 11.35 -9.99 4.67
N PRO A 111 11.77 -10.26 5.92
CA PRO A 111 12.41 -9.25 6.79
C PRO A 111 13.64 -8.60 6.19
N LEU A 112 14.53 -9.42 5.61
CA LEU A 112 15.81 -8.96 5.07
C LEU A 112 15.62 -7.89 3.99
N ASP A 113 14.53 -8.01 3.22
CA ASP A 113 14.17 -7.04 2.20
C ASP A 113 13.92 -5.64 2.77
N LEU A 114 13.44 -5.55 4.01
CA LEU A 114 13.13 -4.29 4.70
C LEU A 114 14.22 -3.84 5.66
N LEU A 115 15.22 -4.67 5.88
CA LEU A 115 16.42 -4.32 6.65
C LEU A 115 17.57 -3.86 5.76
N GLY A 116 17.40 -3.90 4.43
CA GLY A 116 18.44 -3.54 3.46
C GLY A 116 19.41 -4.68 3.15
N GLU A 117 19.12 -5.90 3.60
CA GLU A 117 19.96 -7.08 3.38
C GLU A 117 19.49 -7.87 2.15
N SER A 118 20.43 -8.20 1.26
CA SER A 118 20.15 -9.00 0.07
C SER A 118 20.58 -10.45 0.29
N TYR A 119 19.66 -11.33 0.65
CA TYR A 119 19.92 -12.79 0.80
C TYR A 119 18.78 -13.65 0.25
N THR A 120 19.07 -14.91 -0.02
CA THR A 120 18.16 -15.92 -0.60
C THR A 120 17.09 -16.44 0.36
N ALA A 121 17.11 -16.06 1.64
CA ALA A 121 16.06 -16.47 2.58
C ALA A 121 14.70 -15.91 2.12
N THR A 122 13.75 -16.82 1.89
CA THR A 122 12.39 -16.52 1.41
C THR A 122 11.34 -16.56 2.52
N ASP A 123 11.75 -16.90 3.74
CA ASP A 123 10.81 -17.02 4.87
C ASP A 123 10.14 -15.69 5.14
N ARG A 124 8.80 -15.75 5.12
CA ARG A 124 7.94 -14.61 5.38
C ARG A 124 7.67 -14.54 6.88
N GLN A 125 7.71 -13.33 7.42
CA GLN A 125 7.43 -13.06 8.82
C GLN A 125 6.46 -11.90 8.93
N VAL A 126 5.81 -11.83 10.09
CA VAL A 126 4.99 -10.68 10.44
C VAL A 126 5.90 -9.57 10.97
N LEU A 127 5.91 -8.44 10.26
CA LEU A 127 6.64 -7.23 10.62
C LEU A 127 5.65 -6.16 11.06
N VAL A 128 6.11 -5.21 11.87
CA VAL A 128 5.30 -4.08 12.32
C VAL A 128 6.05 -2.78 12.06
N THR A 129 5.49 -1.93 11.19
CA THR A 129 5.99 -0.58 10.98
C THR A 129 5.17 0.41 11.80
N ARG A 130 5.85 1.26 12.58
CA ARG A 130 5.24 2.42 13.23
C ARG A 130 5.47 3.67 12.38
N LEU A 131 4.38 4.37 12.08
CA LEU A 131 4.34 5.54 11.24
C LEU A 131 4.26 6.79 12.12
N ARG A 132 4.90 7.87 11.65
CA ARG A 132 4.90 9.17 12.33
C ARG A 132 3.61 9.95 12.07
#